data_AF-A0A0X8FM69-F1
#
_entry.id   AF-A0A0X8FM69-F1
#
_cell.length_a   1.000
_cell.length_b   1.000
_cell.length_c   1.000
_cell.angle_alpha   90.00
_cell.angle_beta   90.00
_cell.angle_gamma   90.00
#
_symmetry.space_group_name_H-M   'P 1'
#
loop_
_entity.id
_entity.type
_entity.pdbx_description
1 polymer ?
#
loop_
_entity_poly.entity_id
_entity_poly.type
_entity_poly.pdbx_seq_one_letter_code
_entity_poly.pdbx_strand_id
1 'polypeptide(L)'
;MRQPCFSEQVIREFTPLIYTAIYRFGLSRHHRHFDDYYQELSLKLLSLTNTFDGDVLGADRYQFTAYATTSLRRYMIDLWRKYQQDDHQALGDYDPLDGYWLESELHALSSITCP
;
A
#
# COMPACT_ATOMS: atom_id res chain seq x y z
N MET A 1 0.06 -12.14 29.42
CA MET A 1 -0.14 -11.08 28.41
C MET A 1 1.24 -10.65 27.92
N ARG A 2 1.55 -10.76 26.62
CA ARG A 2 2.84 -10.27 26.08
C ARG A 2 2.78 -8.75 25.97
N GLN A 3 3.86 -8.07 26.34
CA GLN A 3 4.01 -6.64 26.06
C GLN A 3 4.22 -6.44 24.55
N PRO A 4 3.55 -5.47 23.91
CA PRO A 4 3.75 -5.17 22.50
C PRO A 4 5.14 -4.58 22.27
N CYS A 5 5.79 -4.95 21.16
CA CYS A 5 7.09 -4.38 20.79
C CYS A 5 6.95 -2.87 20.47
N PHE A 6 8.05 -2.12 20.54
CA PHE A 6 8.03 -0.66 20.33
C PHE A 6 7.34 -0.25 19.01
N SER A 7 7.63 -0.94 17.91
CA SER A 7 7.01 -0.67 16.61
C SER A 7 5.49 -0.88 16.64
N GLU A 8 5.02 -1.93 17.31
CA GLU A 8 3.59 -2.20 17.44
C GLU A 8 2.89 -1.11 18.26
N GLN A 9 3.55 -0.60 19.31
CA GLN A 9 3.03 0.52 20.10
C GLN A 9 2.91 1.80 19.27
N VAL A 10 3.95 2.13 18.49
CA VAL A 10 3.95 3.29 17.58
C VAL A 10 2.85 3.15 16.53
N ILE A 11 2.76 2.02 15.83
CA ILE A 11 1.73 1.82 14.81
C ILE A 11 0.34 1.94 15.43
N ARG A 12 0.10 1.35 16.60
CA ARG A 12 -1.19 1.43 17.28
C ARG A 12 -1.56 2.86 17.65
N GLU A 13 -0.63 3.62 18.22
CA GLU A 13 -0.86 5.00 18.67
C GLU A 13 -1.15 5.93 17.48
N PHE A 14 -0.41 5.77 16.39
CA PHE A 14 -0.46 6.69 15.25
C PHE A 14 -1.24 6.15 14.03
N THR A 15 -1.92 5.01 14.15
CA THR A 15 -2.84 4.50 13.12
C THR A 15 -3.86 5.54 12.63
N PRO A 16 -4.47 6.37 13.50
CA PRO A 16 -5.36 7.44 13.06
C PRO A 16 -4.70 8.43 12.09
N LEU A 17 -3.39 8.67 12.24
CA LEU A 17 -2.62 9.56 11.38
C LEU A 17 -2.44 8.96 9.98
N ILE A 18 -2.19 7.65 9.90
CA ILE A 18 -2.10 6.90 8.64
C ILE A 18 -3.43 6.99 7.90
N TYR A 19 -4.54 6.66 8.56
CA TYR A 19 -5.87 6.76 7.96
C TYR A 19 -6.20 8.18 7.51
N THR A 20 -5.86 9.19 8.31
CA THR A 20 -6.05 10.60 7.94
C THR A 20 -5.27 10.96 6.69
N ALA A 21 -4.05 10.46 6.53
CA ALA A 21 -3.25 10.69 5.33
C ALA A 21 -3.91 10.09 4.08
N ILE A 22 -4.47 8.87 4.18
CA ILE A 22 -5.16 8.20 3.07
C ILE A 22 -6.50 8.88 2.74
N TYR A 23 -7.36 9.09 3.73
CA TYR A 23 -8.72 9.61 3.53
C TYR A 23 -8.75 11.04 2.99
N ARG A 24 -7.69 11.84 3.20
CA ARG A 24 -7.56 13.16 2.59
C ARG A 24 -7.48 13.14 1.07
N PHE A 25 -7.18 11.98 0.46
CA PHE A 25 -7.20 11.78 -0.99
C PHE A 25 -8.53 11.21 -1.49
N GLY A 26 -9.57 11.13 -0.63
CA GLY A 26 -10.88 10.60 -1.00
C GLY A 26 -10.89 9.08 -1.24
N LEU A 27 -9.84 8.37 -0.83
CA LEU A 27 -9.72 6.92 -1.04
C LEU A 27 -10.49 6.17 0.05
N SER A 28 -11.46 5.34 -0.36
CA SER A 28 -12.19 4.47 0.56
C SER A 28 -11.38 3.21 0.91
N ARG A 29 -11.81 2.48 1.95
CA ARG A 29 -11.22 1.17 2.30
C ARG A 29 -11.34 0.11 1.20
N HIS A 30 -12.23 0.31 0.24
CA HIS A 30 -12.41 -0.59 -0.90
C HIS A 30 -11.51 -0.24 -2.09
N HIS A 31 -10.69 0.81 -1.98
CA HIS A 31 -9.73 1.14 -3.02
C HIS A 31 -8.72 0.00 -3.16
N ARG A 32 -8.44 -0.43 -4.40
CA ARG A 32 -7.57 -1.58 -4.70
C ARG A 32 -6.20 -1.53 -4.01
N HIS A 33 -5.62 -0.34 -3.92
CA HIS A 33 -4.31 -0.09 -3.31
C HIS A 33 -4.39 0.36 -1.84
N PHE A 34 -5.55 0.27 -1.19
CA PHE A 34 -5.75 0.82 0.17
C PHE A 34 -4.81 0.17 1.20
N ASP A 35 -4.72 -1.16 1.18
CA ASP A 35 -3.87 -1.90 2.10
C ASP A 35 -2.39 -1.63 1.84
N ASP A 36 -2.00 -1.44 0.57
CA ASP A 36 -0.63 -1.08 0.21
C ASP A 36 -0.28 0.33 0.71
N TYR A 37 -1.17 1.31 0.55
CA TYR A 37 -0.98 2.64 1.13
C TYR A 37 -0.82 2.58 2.65
N TYR A 38 -1.64 1.77 3.33
CA TYR A 38 -1.55 1.60 4.77
C TYR A 38 -0.19 1.01 5.18
N GLN A 39 0.29 -0.02 4.49
CA GLN A 39 1.57 -0.66 4.76
C GLN A 39 2.74 0.29 4.50
N GLU A 40 2.78 0.95 3.35
CA GLU A 40 3.84 1.90 2.99
C GLU A 40 3.90 3.09 3.97
N LEU A 41 2.75 3.65 4.34
CA LEU A 41 2.69 4.71 5.35
C LEU A 41 3.10 4.22 6.75
N SER A 42 2.80 2.98 7.11
CA SER A 42 3.25 2.37 8.37
C SER A 42 4.77 2.25 8.41
N LEU A 43 5.39 1.75 7.33
CA LEU A 43 6.84 1.67 7.19
C LEU A 43 7.48 3.05 7.24
N LYS A 44 6.88 4.03 6.55
CA LYS A 44 7.35 5.40 6.59
C LYS A 44 7.28 5.99 8.00
N LEU A 45 6.18 5.79 8.70
CA LEU A 45 6.01 6.26 10.08
C LEU A 45 7.11 5.70 11.01
N LEU A 46 7.39 4.40 10.93
CA LEU A 46 8.48 3.78 11.70
C LEU A 46 9.86 4.30 11.30
N SER A 47 10.08 4.64 10.03
CA SER A 47 11.33 5.31 9.62
C SER A 47 11.47 6.69 10.26
N LEU A 48 10.36 7.43 10.40
CA LEU A 48 10.35 8.77 10.98
C LEU A 48 10.65 8.74 12.48
N THR A 49 10.25 7.67 13.20
CA THR A 49 10.64 7.51 14.61
C THR A 49 12.13 7.33 14.80
N ASN A 50 12.84 6.76 13.82
CA ASN A 50 14.30 6.58 13.90
C ASN A 50 15.09 7.87 13.64
N THR A 51 14.47 8.84 12.97
CA THR A 51 15.12 10.13 12.62
C THR A 51 14.66 11.28 13.50
N PHE A 52 13.62 11.09 14.30
CA PHE A 52 13.08 12.11 15.18
C PHE A 52 13.90 12.16 16.47
N ASP A 53 14.39 13.35 16.81
CA ASP A 53 15.11 13.60 18.06
C ASP A 53 14.12 13.95 19.17
N GLY A 54 13.61 12.93 19.86
CA GLY A 54 12.67 13.11 20.97
C GLY A 54 11.87 11.86 21.31
N ASP A 55 11.07 11.94 22.39
CA ASP A 55 10.23 10.83 22.84
C ASP A 55 8.89 10.81 22.10
N VAL A 56 8.81 9.96 21.07
CA VAL A 56 7.63 9.84 20.20
C VAL A 56 6.39 9.30 20.92
N LEU A 57 6.54 8.55 22.01
CA LEU A 57 5.41 7.98 22.79
C LEU A 57 5.14 8.74 24.09
N GLY A 58 6.01 9.68 24.49
CA GLY A 58 5.88 10.46 25.71
C GLY A 58 5.77 11.95 25.46
N ALA A 59 6.71 12.72 26.03
CA ALA A 59 6.59 14.17 26.15
C ALA A 59 6.51 14.91 24.79
N ASP A 60 7.20 14.38 23.77
CA ASP A 60 7.31 15.02 22.46
C ASP A 60 6.28 14.51 21.45
N ARG A 61 5.30 13.69 21.88
CA ARG A 61 4.28 13.08 21.02
C ARG A 61 3.58 14.08 20.09
N TYR A 62 3.22 15.26 20.60
CA TYR A 62 2.56 16.29 19.79
C TYR A 62 3.48 16.89 18.72
N GLN A 63 4.76 17.09 19.05
CA GLN A 63 5.76 17.57 18.10
C GLN A 63 6.01 16.52 17.02
N PHE A 64 6.16 15.25 17.43
CA PHE A 64 6.26 14.12 16.51
C PHE A 64 5.03 14.00 15.61
N THR A 65 3.82 14.20 16.16
CA THR A 65 2.58 14.16 15.37
C THR A 65 2.60 15.19 14.25
N ALA A 66 2.96 16.45 14.54
CA ALA A 66 3.04 17.50 13.53
C ALA A 66 4.12 17.22 12.47
N TYR A 67 5.29 16.73 12.91
CA TYR A 67 6.38 16.30 12.06
C TYR A 67 5.97 15.16 11.12
N ALA A 68 5.38 14.10 11.68
CA ALA A 68 4.94 12.92 10.94
C ALA A 68 3.79 13.25 9.98
N THR A 69 2.84 14.10 10.38
CA THR A 69 1.72 14.52 9.52
C THR A 69 2.21 15.10 8.19
N THR A 70 3.19 16.00 8.26
CA THR A 70 3.72 16.67 7.07
C THR A 70 4.44 15.68 6.16
N SER A 71 5.27 14.82 6.75
CA SER A 71 6.06 13.81 6.03
C SER A 71 5.19 12.73 5.39
N LEU A 72 4.21 12.19 6.11
CA LEU A 72 3.27 11.19 5.61
C LEU A 72 2.38 11.76 4.50
N ARG A 73 1.94 13.01 4.60
CA ARG A 73 1.18 13.65 3.52
C ARG A 73 2.00 13.73 2.23
N ARG A 74 3.25 14.17 2.30
CA ARG A 74 4.13 14.24 1.12
C ARG A 74 4.35 12.86 0.52
N TYR A 75 4.65 11.89 1.37
CA TYR A 75 4.87 10.51 0.93
C TYR A 75 3.63 9.89 0.30
N MET A 76 2.43 10.18 0.82
CA MET A 76 1.17 9.73 0.22
C MET A 76 0.96 10.31 -1.19
N ILE A 77 1.36 11.56 -1.44
CA ILE A 77 1.30 12.15 -2.80
C ILE A 77 2.18 11.35 -3.76
N ASP A 78 3.39 10.99 -3.32
CA ASP A 78 4.35 10.26 -4.13
C ASP A 78 3.86 8.84 -4.43
N LEU A 79 3.31 8.15 -3.41
CA LEU A 79 2.67 6.84 -3.58
C LEU A 79 1.50 6.91 -4.55
N TRP A 80 0.61 7.89 -4.39
CA TRP A 80 -0.56 8.03 -5.24
C TRP A 80 -0.18 8.24 -6.71
N ARG A 81 0.85 9.05 -6.99
CA ARG A 81 1.40 9.24 -8.34
C ARG A 81 1.98 7.94 -8.89
N LYS A 82 2.73 7.19 -8.08
CA LYS A 82 3.32 5.91 -8.46
C LYS A 82 2.25 4.91 -8.87
N TYR A 83 1.24 4.69 -8.04
CA TYR A 83 0.19 3.71 -8.35
C TYR A 83 -0.70 4.11 -9.53
N GLN A 84 -0.88 5.42 -9.79
CA GLN A 84 -1.54 5.84 -11.02
C GLN A 84 -0.74 5.45 -12.26
N GLN A 85 0.58 5.58 -12.23
CA GLN A 85 1.45 5.16 -13.34
C GLN A 85 1.40 3.64 -13.53
N ASP A 86 1.48 2.88 -12.45
CA ASP A 86 1.41 1.41 -12.47
C ASP A 86 0.07 0.92 -13.06
N ASP A 87 -1.04 1.57 -12.70
CA ASP A 87 -2.37 1.25 -13.22
C ASP A 87 -2.50 1.56 -14.73
N HIS A 88 -1.90 2.65 -15.20
CA HIS A 88 -1.86 2.97 -16.62
C HIS A 88 -1.02 1.98 -17.42
N GLN A 89 0.10 1.54 -16.86
CA GLN A 89 0.99 0.58 -17.51
C GLN A 89 0.35 -0.83 -17.58
N ALA A 90 -0.31 -1.27 -16.50
CA ALA A 90 -1.02 -2.55 -16.47
C ALA A 90 -2.15 -2.65 -17.51
N LEU A 91 -2.75 -1.53 -17.92
CA LEU A 91 -3.77 -1.48 -18.98
C LEU A 91 -3.17 -1.37 -20.39
N GLY A 92 -1.93 -0.91 -20.53
CA GLY A 92 -1.21 -0.80 -21.80
C GLY A 92 -0.60 -2.12 -22.28
N ASP A 93 -0.31 -3.04 -21.36
CA ASP A 93 0.31 -4.34 -21.65
C ASP A 93 -0.71 -5.47 -21.90
N TYR A 94 -2.02 -5.17 -21.85
CA TYR A 94 -3.05 -6.15 -22.19
C TYR A 94 -3.29 -6.15 -23.72
N ASP A 95 -2.54 -6.96 -24.46
CA ASP A 95 -2.90 -7.30 -25.84
C ASP A 95 -4.08 -8.29 -25.78
N PRO A 96 -5.28 -7.93 -26.26
CA PRO A 96 -6.44 -8.83 -26.27
C PRO A 96 -6.22 -10.13 -27.05
N LEU A 97 -5.14 -10.23 -27.83
CA LEU A 97 -4.78 -11.41 -28.61
C LEU A 97 -3.99 -12.48 -27.83
N ASP A 98 -3.42 -12.16 -26.66
CA ASP A 98 -2.66 -13.13 -25.85
C ASP A 98 -3.56 -14.16 -25.12
N GLY A 99 -4.87 -13.89 -25.04
CA GLY A 99 -5.85 -14.79 -24.43
C GLY A 99 -6.32 -15.97 -25.31
N TYR A 100 -5.96 -16.00 -26.60
CA TYR A 100 -6.47 -16.98 -27.57
C TYR A 100 -5.56 -18.21 -27.82
N TRP A 101 -4.47 -18.36 -27.06
CA TRP A 101 -3.58 -19.52 -27.24
C TRP A 101 -3.92 -20.76 -26.41
N LEU A 102 -4.91 -20.70 -25.49
CA LEU A 102 -5.35 -21.89 -24.74
C LEU A 102 -6.52 -22.68 -25.37
N GLU A 103 -7.20 -22.14 -26.39
CA GLU A 103 -8.28 -22.88 -27.07
C GLU A 103 -7.80 -23.69 -28.28
N SER A 104 -6.61 -23.40 -28.80
CA SER A 104 -6.05 -24.10 -29.97
C SER A 104 -5.49 -25.50 -29.63
N GLU A 105 -5.13 -25.77 -28.37
CA GLU A 105 -4.61 -27.09 -27.95
C GLU A 105 -5.71 -28.11 -27.62
N LEU A 106 -6.95 -27.69 -27.33
CA LEU A 106 -8.05 -28.63 -27.06
C LEU A 106 -8.63 -29.28 -28.33
N HIS A 107 -8.46 -28.65 -29.50
CA HIS A 107 -8.89 -29.25 -30.77
C HIS A 107 -7.92 -30.32 -31.30
N ALA A 108 -6.65 -30.31 -30.87
CA ALA A 108 -5.64 -31.29 -31.31
C ALA A 108 -5.74 -32.65 -30.59
N LEU A 109 -6.39 -32.74 -29.43
CA LEU A 109 -6.53 -33.98 -28.65
C LEU A 109 -7.85 -34.73 -28.89
N SER A 110 -8.78 -34.17 -29.66
CA SER A 110 -10.03 -34.87 -30.03
C SER A 110 -9.87 -35.86 -31.19
N SER A 111 -8.70 -35.88 -31.85
CA SER A 111 -8.42 -36.75 -33.00
C SER A 111 -7.77 -38.10 -32.63
N ILE A 112 -7.54 -38.38 -31.34
CA ILE A 112 -7.00 -39.68 -30.87
C ILE A 112 -8.11 -40.41 -30.08
N THR A 113 -9.25 -40.60 -30.71
CA THR A 113 -10.10 -41.77 -30.42
C THR A 113 -10.64 -42.28 -31.75
N CYS A 114 -10.05 -43.36 -32.22
CA CYS A 114 -10.69 -44.26 -33.17
C CYS A 114 -10.71 -45.67 -32.55
N PRO A 115 -11.75 -46.46 -32.89
CA PRO A 115 -12.11 -47.73 -32.24
C PRO A 115 -11.11 -48.87 -32.43
#